data_AF-A0A093GQF1-F1
#
_entry.id   AF-A0A093GQF1-F1
#
_cell.length_a   1.000
_cell.length_b   1.000
_cell.length_c   1.000
_cell.angle_alpha   90.00
_cell.angle_beta   90.00
_cell.angle_gamma   90.00
#
_symmetry.space_group_name_H-M   'P 1'
#
loop_
_entity.id
_entity.type
_entity.pdbx_description
1 polymer ?
#
loop_
_entity_poly.entity_id
_entity_poly.type
_entity_poly.pdbx_seq_one_letter_code
_entity_poly.pdbx_strand_id
1 'polypeptide(L)' 'RLCQGRFRLEVRRKFYTERVIAHWNGLPEEVVESPSLGVFRARLDRMLGSMV' A
#
# COMPACT_ATOMS: atom_id res chain seq x y z
N ARG A 1 -16.11 -10.41 27.62
CA ARG A 1 -15.92 -11.05 26.30
C ARG A 1 -15.76 -10.07 25.11
N LEU A 2 -15.61 -8.75 25.35
CA LEU A 2 -15.43 -7.73 24.29
C LEU A 2 -13.96 -7.48 23.85
N CYS A 3 -13.00 -7.86 24.70
CA CYS A 3 -11.58 -7.57 24.48
C CYS A 3 -10.98 -8.38 23.30
N GLN A 4 -11.50 -9.58 23.03
CA GLN A 4 -11.00 -10.45 21.95
C GLN A 4 -11.28 -9.86 20.56
N GLY A 5 -12.42 -9.18 20.39
CA GLY A 5 -12.77 -8.50 19.14
C GLY A 5 -11.93 -7.25 18.89
N ARG A 6 -11.69 -6.44 19.94
CA ARG A 6 -10.80 -5.26 19.86
C ARG A 6 -9.36 -5.65 19.57
N PHE A 7 -8.85 -6.70 20.21
CA PHE A 7 -7.51 -7.25 19.96
C PHE A 7 -7.35 -7.69 18.50
N ARG A 8 -8.32 -8.45 17.96
CA ARG A 8 -8.28 -8.88 16.56
C ARG A 8 -8.31 -7.70 15.59
N LEU A 9 -9.09 -6.67 15.89
CA LEU A 9 -9.17 -5.47 15.07
C LEU A 9 -7.86 -4.68 15.08
N GLU A 10 -7.24 -4.52 16.26
CA GLU A 10 -5.98 -3.80 16.41
C GLU A 10 -4.83 -4.51 15.71
N VAL A 11 -4.75 -5.84 15.82
CA VAL A 11 -3.78 -6.66 15.09
C VAL A 11 -3.97 -6.53 13.58
N ARG A 12 -5.22 -6.64 13.07
CA ARG A 12 -5.49 -6.44 11.63
C ARG A 12 -5.08 -5.04 11.18
N ARG A 13 -5.41 -4.00 11.95
CA ARG A 13 -5.05 -2.61 11.62
C ARG A 13 -3.54 -2.44 11.52
N LYS A 14 -2.75 -2.91 12.51
CA LYS A 14 -1.28 -2.85 12.46
C LYS A 14 -0.74 -3.58 11.23
N PHE A 15 -1.21 -4.80 10.97
CA PHE A 15 -0.78 -5.59 9.82
C PHE A 15 -1.11 -4.93 8.48
N TYR A 16 -2.28 -4.31 8.34
CA TYR A 16 -2.63 -3.55 7.14
C TYR A 16 -1.69 -2.36 6.94
N THR A 17 -1.39 -1.62 8.00
CA THR A 17 -0.45 -0.49 7.93
C THR A 17 0.95 -0.94 7.54
N GLU A 18 1.48 -1.99 8.18
CA GLU A 18 2.80 -2.55 7.87
C GLU A 18 2.88 -3.06 6.43
N ARG A 19 1.85 -3.76 5.95
CA ARG A 19 1.80 -4.21 4.55
C ARG A 19 1.77 -3.04 3.59
N VAL A 20 0.92 -2.04 3.82
CA VAL A 20 0.84 -0.88 2.93
C VAL A 20 2.20 -0.16 2.87
N ILE A 21 2.85 0.06 4.02
CA ILE A 21 4.18 0.68 4.08
C ILE A 21 5.20 -0.16 3.29
N ALA A 22 5.23 -1.47 3.47
CA ALA A 22 6.15 -2.35 2.75
C ALA A 22 5.95 -2.30 1.22
N HIS A 23 4.70 -2.23 0.75
CA HIS A 23 4.41 -2.12 -0.68
C HIS A 23 4.79 -0.73 -1.20
N TRP A 24 4.58 0.33 -0.40
CA TRP A 24 4.94 1.69 -0.76
C TRP A 24 6.45 1.87 -0.88
N ASN A 25 7.22 1.31 0.07
CA ASN A 25 8.69 1.33 0.06
C ASN A 25 9.30 0.53 -1.09
N GLY A 26 8.52 -0.36 -1.72
CA GLY A 26 8.93 -1.13 -2.89
C GLY A 26 8.64 -0.43 -4.23
N LEU A 27 7.95 0.72 -4.21
CA LEU A 27 7.69 1.49 -5.42
C LEU A 27 8.93 2.27 -5.86
N PRO A 28 9.21 2.34 -7.17
CA PRO A 28 10.23 3.24 -7.68
C PRO A 28 9.91 4.70 -7.34
N GLU A 29 10.95 5.49 -7.03
CA GLU A 29 10.83 6.91 -6.72
C GLU A 29 10.10 7.68 -7.83
N GLU A 30 10.35 7.34 -9.11
CA GLU A 30 9.65 7.94 -10.24
C GLU A 30 8.13 7.71 -10.24
N VAL A 31 7.64 6.62 -9.64
CA VAL A 31 6.21 6.37 -9.48
C VAL A 31 5.68 7.25 -8.36
N VAL A 32 6.39 7.30 -7.22
CA VAL A 32 6.00 8.04 -6.01
C VAL A 32 6.02 9.55 -6.24
N GLU A 33 7.07 10.09 -6.87
CA GLU A 33 7.30 11.52 -7.15
C GLU A 33 6.50 12.04 -8.36
N SER A 34 5.32 11.48 -8.58
CA SER A 34 4.45 11.89 -9.68
C SER A 34 3.79 13.25 -9.42
N PRO A 35 3.72 14.14 -10.43
CA PRO A 35 3.21 15.51 -10.25
C PRO A 35 1.68 15.58 -10.10
N SER A 36 0.97 14.48 -10.37
CA SER A 36 -0.47 14.38 -10.19
C SER A 36 -0.91 12.93 -10.00
N LEU A 37 -2.08 12.75 -9.40
CA LEU A 37 -2.66 11.42 -9.17
C LEU A 37 -2.93 10.64 -10.48
N GLY A 38 -3.27 11.35 -11.57
CA GLY A 38 -3.46 10.73 -12.88
C GLY A 38 -2.16 10.14 -13.42
N VAL A 39 -1.05 10.85 -13.26
CA VAL A 39 0.28 10.38 -13.64
C VAL A 39 0.76 9.26 -12.72
N PHE A 40 0.51 9.38 -11.41
CA PHE A 40 0.77 8.32 -10.42
C PHE A 40 0.14 7.00 -10.87
N ARG A 41 -1.17 7.02 -11.16
CA ARG A 41 -1.94 5.83 -11.52
C ARG A 41 -1.46 5.20 -12.81
N ALA A 42 -1.18 5.99 -13.85
CA ALA A 42 -0.64 5.49 -15.11
C ALA A 42 0.75 4.84 -14.95
N ARG A 43 1.63 5.42 -14.12
CA ARG A 43 2.96 4.85 -13.84
C ARG A 43 2.86 3.56 -13.02
N LEU A 44 2.00 3.54 -12.01
CA LEU A 44 1.74 2.35 -11.19
C LEU A 44 1.13 1.21 -12.02
N ASP A 45 0.12 1.49 -12.85
CA ASP A 45 -0.52 0.49 -13.71
C ASP A 45 0.48 -0.11 -14.71
N ARG A 46 1.40 0.70 -15.25
CA ARG A 46 2.48 0.23 -16.13
C ARG A 46 3.45 -0.69 -15.40
N MET A 47 3.88 -0.32 -14.20
CA MET A 47 4.78 -1.13 -13.37
C MET A 47 4.12 -2.49 -13.05
N LEU A 48 2.88 -2.47 -12.54
CA LEU A 48 2.15 -3.69 -12.17
C LEU A 48 1.79 -4.56 -13.38
N GLY A 49 1.49 -3.95 -14.54
CA GLY A 49 1.22 -4.66 -15.78
C GLY A 49 2.45 -5.34 -16.40
N SER A 50 3.66 -4.87 -16.08
CA SER A 50 4.92 -5.52 -16.48
C SER A 50 5.35 -6.69 -15.59
N MET A 51 4.67 -6.92 -14.46
CA MET A 51 4.93 -8.05 -13.55
C MET A 51 4.16 -9.34 -13.94
N VAL A 52 3.74 -9.46 -15.21
CA VAL A 52 3.08 -10.64 -15.80
C VAL A 52 4.05 -11.39 -16.70
#